data_AF-A0A1Q6H372-F1
#
_entry.id   AF-A0A1Q6H372-F1
#
_cell.length_a   1.000
_cell.length_b   1.000
_cell.length_c   1.000
_cell.angle_alpha   90.00
_cell.angle_beta   90.00
_cell.angle_gamma   90.00
#
_symmetry.space_group_name_H-M   'P 1'
#
loop_
_entity.id
_entity.type
_entity.pdbx_description
1 polymer ?
#
loop_
_entity_poly.entity_id
_entity_poly.type
_entity_poly.pdbx_seq_one_letter_code
_entity_poly.pdbx_strand_id
1 'polypeptide(L)'
;MQQIDWESNLSRLYFDLAGNPSIDVLKSLLTITSPEHILYGSDYPYLPDAVLKSNMKKLKETLASDKALAGFADMFLWKNAEKLFIKDAVSDNTLTE
;
A
#
# COMPACT_ATOMS: atom_id res chain seq x y z
N MET A 1 28.02 8.44 -17.66
CA MET A 1 26.63 8.21 -17.18
C MET A 1 26.46 9.02 -15.91
N GLN A 2 25.34 9.72 -15.75
CA GLN A 2 25.02 10.36 -14.48
C GLN A 2 24.70 9.30 -13.43
N GLN A 3 25.01 9.58 -12.17
CA GLN A 3 24.68 8.71 -11.05
C GLN A 3 23.16 8.68 -10.87
N ILE A 4 22.61 7.47 -10.72
CA ILE A 4 21.18 7.28 -10.46
C ILE A 4 20.91 7.55 -8.98
N ASP A 5 19.95 8.44 -8.72
CA ASP A 5 19.41 8.68 -7.38
C ASP A 5 18.36 7.62 -7.04
N TRP A 6 18.80 6.49 -6.50
CA TRP A 6 17.92 5.36 -6.18
C TRP A 6 16.89 5.70 -5.11
N GLU A 7 17.27 6.47 -4.09
CA GLU A 7 16.42 6.79 -2.95
C GLU A 7 15.23 7.67 -3.38
N SER A 8 15.50 8.73 -4.16
CA SER A 8 14.45 9.60 -4.69
C SER A 8 13.54 8.87 -5.67
N ASN A 9 14.06 7.92 -6.46
CA ASN A 9 13.25 7.15 -7.40
C ASN A 9 12.36 6.13 -6.68
N LEU A 10 12.90 5.34 -5.75
CA LEU A 10 12.13 4.33 -5.02
C LEU A 10 11.05 4.93 -4.14
N SER A 11 11.34 6.06 -3.48
CA SER A 11 10.37 6.73 -2.61
C SER A 11 9.13 7.27 -3.33
N ARG A 12 9.15 7.38 -4.66
CA ARG A 12 8.02 7.84 -5.50
C ARG A 12 7.13 6.71 -5.99
N LEU A 13 7.56 5.45 -5.86
CA LEU A 13 6.80 4.30 -6.29
C LEU A 13 5.75 3.92 -5.24
N TYR A 14 4.65 3.34 -5.73
CA TYR A 14 3.64 2.70 -4.89
C TYR A 14 3.93 1.21 -4.80
N PHE A 15 3.66 0.64 -3.63
CA PHE A 15 3.92 -0.76 -3.31
C PHE A 15 2.66 -1.38 -2.74
N ASP A 16 2.29 -2.59 -3.18
CA ASP A 16 1.17 -3.30 -2.61
C ASP A 16 1.59 -4.26 -1.48
N LEU A 17 0.59 -4.79 -0.77
CA LEU A 17 0.75 -5.76 0.31
C LEU A 17 0.29 -7.18 -0.07
N ALA A 18 0.31 -7.51 -1.37
CA ALA A 18 0.06 -8.87 -1.83
C ALA A 18 1.05 -9.85 -1.19
N GLY A 19 0.62 -11.11 -1.00
CA GLY A 19 1.47 -12.15 -0.40
C GLY A 19 1.59 -12.14 1.14
N ASN A 20 0.80 -11.32 1.85
CA ASN A 20 0.72 -11.28 3.32
C ASN A 20 2.10 -11.01 4.00
N PRO A 21 2.64 -9.79 3.84
CA PRO A 21 3.96 -9.43 4.35
C PRO A 21 4.04 -9.48 5.88
N SER A 22 5.23 -9.78 6.40
CA SER A 22 5.54 -9.73 7.83
C SER A 22 5.79 -8.29 8.32
N ILE A 23 5.85 -8.10 9.64
CA ILE A 23 6.21 -6.82 10.27
C ILE A 23 7.57 -6.32 9.75
N ASP A 24 8.57 -7.21 9.63
CA ASP A 24 9.91 -6.84 9.18
C ASP A 24 9.92 -6.37 7.72
N VAL A 25 9.10 -6.98 6.87
CA VAL A 25 8.92 -6.54 5.48
C VAL A 25 8.26 -5.18 5.43
N LEU A 26 7.20 -4.95 6.23
CA LEU A 26 6.54 -3.64 6.31
C LEU A 26 7.50 -2.54 6.80
N LYS A 27 8.30 -2.83 7.83
CA LYS A 27 9.31 -1.89 8.34
C LYS A 27 10.40 -1.61 7.33
N SER A 28 10.85 -2.62 6.60
CA SER A 28 11.84 -2.47 5.52
C SER A 28 11.28 -1.63 4.37
N LEU A 29 10.00 -1.79 4.04
CA LEU A 29 9.35 -0.98 3.01
C LEU A 29 9.31 0.51 3.40
N LEU A 30 9.02 0.79 4.67
CA LEU A 30 9.03 2.15 5.23
C LEU A 30 10.42 2.81 5.29
N THR A 31 11.52 2.09 5.00
CA THR A 31 12.84 2.72 4.86
C THR A 31 13.11 3.24 3.45
N ILE A 32 12.36 2.75 2.45
CA ILE A 32 12.53 3.10 1.04
C ILE A 32 11.36 3.91 0.47
N THR A 33 10.23 3.98 1.18
CA THR A 33 9.06 4.77 0.81
C THR A 33 8.34 5.33 2.03
N SER A 34 7.29 6.11 1.80
CA SER A 34 6.45 6.70 2.84
C SER A 34 5.14 5.92 3.03
N PRO A 35 4.46 6.02 4.19
CA PRO A 35 3.20 5.33 4.43
C PRO A 35 2.12 5.60 3.37
N GLU A 36 2.12 6.78 2.75
CA GLU A 36 1.15 7.19 1.72
C GLU A 36 1.26 6.39 0.43
N HIS A 37 2.38 5.70 0.21
CA HIS A 37 2.67 4.95 -1.02
C HIS A 37 2.48 3.43 -0.86
N ILE A 38 1.92 2.98 0.26
CA ILE A 38 1.65 1.56 0.51
C ILE A 38 0.15 1.30 0.36
N LEU A 39 -0.20 0.28 -0.45
CA LEU A 39 -1.58 -0.06 -0.81
C LEU A 39 -1.90 -1.51 -0.46
N TYR A 40 -3.14 -1.81 -0.10
CA TYR A 40 -3.57 -3.19 0.01
C TYR A 40 -3.66 -3.86 -1.37
N GLY A 41 -3.11 -5.08 -1.48
CA GLY A 41 -3.24 -5.96 -2.64
C GLY A 41 -3.60 -7.37 -2.17
N SER A 42 -4.54 -8.03 -2.86
CA SER A 42 -5.00 -9.37 -2.48
C SER A 42 -4.29 -10.50 -3.23
N ASP A 43 -3.78 -10.24 -4.44
CA ASP A 43 -3.30 -11.25 -5.39
C ASP A 43 -4.39 -12.19 -5.96
N TYR A 44 -5.64 -11.72 -6.03
CA TYR A 44 -6.71 -12.43 -6.73
C TYR A 44 -6.46 -12.45 -8.25
N PRO A 45 -6.70 -13.56 -8.97
CA PRO A 45 -7.32 -14.83 -8.57
C PRO A 45 -6.33 -15.95 -8.20
N TYR A 46 -5.05 -15.64 -7.95
CA TYR A 46 -4.01 -16.66 -7.77
C TYR A 46 -4.13 -17.45 -6.46
N LEU A 47 -4.79 -16.88 -5.45
CA LEU A 47 -5.07 -17.53 -4.17
C LEU A 47 -6.57 -17.82 -3.99
N PRO A 48 -6.95 -18.96 -3.40
CA PRO A 48 -8.35 -19.25 -3.07
C PRO A 48 -8.96 -18.25 -2.10
N ASP A 49 -10.27 -17.98 -2.21
CA ASP A 49 -11.02 -17.04 -1.36
C ASP A 49 -10.79 -17.25 0.14
N ALA A 50 -10.74 -18.51 0.59
CA ALA A 50 -10.51 -18.83 2.00
C ALA A 50 -9.12 -18.39 2.48
N VAL A 51 -8.11 -18.52 1.62
CA VAL A 51 -6.74 -18.07 1.89
C VAL A 51 -6.70 -16.54 1.90
N LEU A 52 -7.35 -15.88 0.94
CA LEU A 52 -7.42 -14.42 0.87
C LEU A 52 -8.08 -13.80 2.11
N LYS A 53 -9.20 -14.36 2.58
CA LYS A 53 -9.87 -13.93 3.81
C LYS A 53 -9.00 -14.14 5.05
N SER A 54 -8.27 -15.27 5.11
CA SER A 54 -7.32 -15.55 6.19
C SER A 54 -6.15 -14.55 6.18
N ASN A 55 -5.59 -14.25 5.01
CA ASN A 55 -4.51 -13.28 4.84
C ASN A 55 -4.96 -11.87 5.22
N MET A 56 -6.16 -11.43 4.82
CA MET A 56 -6.72 -10.15 5.25
C MET A 56 -6.83 -10.06 6.78
N LYS A 57 -7.30 -11.13 7.44
CA LYS A 57 -7.37 -11.17 8.91
C LYS A 57 -5.97 -11.04 9.53
N LYS A 58 -5.01 -11.83 9.05
CA LYS A 58 -3.62 -11.80 9.53
C LYS A 58 -2.97 -10.44 9.32
N LEU A 59 -3.16 -9.80 8.16
CA LEU A 59 -2.63 -8.47 7.90
C LEU A 59 -3.15 -7.46 8.93
N LYS A 60 -4.45 -7.47 9.24
CA LYS A 60 -5.02 -6.60 10.28
C LYS A 60 -4.42 -6.86 11.65
N GLU A 61 -4.23 -8.12 12.02
CA GLU A 61 -3.58 -8.51 13.29
C GLU A 61 -2.13 -8.04 13.35
N THR A 62 -1.37 -8.25 12.27
CA THR A 62 0.02 -7.79 12.10
C THR A 62 0.12 -6.28 12.31
N LEU A 63 -0.70 -5.49 11.61
CA LEU A 63 -0.72 -4.02 11.76
C LEU A 63 -1.09 -3.60 13.19
N ALA A 64 -2.09 -4.23 13.80
CA ALA A 64 -2.52 -3.90 15.15
C ALA A 64 -1.49 -4.26 16.24
N SER A 65 -0.61 -5.24 15.98
CA SER A 65 0.42 -5.69 16.93
C SER A 65 1.62 -4.75 17.07
N ASP A 66 1.80 -3.79 16.15
CA ASP A 66 2.88 -2.81 16.20
C ASP A 66 2.29 -1.40 16.29
N LYS A 67 2.73 -0.62 17.30
CA LYS A 67 2.16 0.70 17.59
C LYS A 67 2.29 1.68 16.43
N ALA A 68 3.39 1.63 15.68
CA ALA A 68 3.60 2.54 14.54
C ALA A 68 2.71 2.10 13.36
N LEU A 69 2.73 0.81 13.02
CA LEU A 69 1.92 0.27 11.92
C LEU A 69 0.43 0.39 12.16
N ALA A 70 -0.03 0.28 13.40
CA ALA A 70 -1.43 0.49 13.78
C ALA A 70 -1.92 1.90 13.41
N GLY A 71 -1.04 2.91 13.47
CA GLY A 71 -1.34 4.28 13.06
C GLY A 71 -1.55 4.45 11.55
N PHE A 72 -1.06 3.50 10.74
CA PHE A 72 -1.15 3.53 9.28
C PHE A 72 -2.18 2.56 8.70
N ALA A 73 -2.91 1.82 9.56
CA ALA A 73 -3.76 0.72 9.10
C ALA A 73 -4.81 1.15 8.06
N ASP A 74 -5.52 2.25 8.30
CA ASP A 74 -6.49 2.78 7.33
C ASP A 74 -5.83 3.23 6.02
N MET A 75 -4.63 3.82 6.11
CA MET A 75 -3.88 4.27 4.94
C MET A 75 -3.59 3.09 4.03
N PHE A 76 -3.01 2.03 4.58
CA PHE A 76 -2.65 0.84 3.83
C PHE A 76 -3.87 0.09 3.32
N LEU A 77 -4.91 -0.06 4.15
CA LEU A 77 -6.07 -0.88 3.82
C LEU A 77 -6.99 -0.23 2.78
N TRP A 78 -7.09 1.10 2.73
CA TRP A 78 -8.00 1.74 1.78
C TRP A 78 -7.73 3.23 1.47
N LYS A 79 -7.36 4.08 2.44
CA LYS A 79 -7.31 5.55 2.23
C LYS A 79 -6.26 5.97 1.19
N ASN A 80 -5.14 5.27 1.09
CA ASN A 80 -4.12 5.59 0.09
C ASN A 80 -4.62 5.29 -1.32
N ALA A 81 -5.28 4.14 -1.53
CA ALA A 81 -5.86 3.78 -2.81
C ALA A 81 -7.02 4.73 -3.18
N GLU A 82 -7.87 5.04 -2.21
CA GLU A 82 -8.94 6.04 -2.37
C GLU A 82 -8.37 7.38 -2.84
N LYS A 83 -7.38 7.91 -2.12
CA LYS A 83 -6.74 9.17 -2.47
C LYS A 83 -6.03 9.11 -3.83
N LEU A 84 -5.35 8.01 -4.15
CA LEU A 84 -4.61 7.85 -5.40
C LEU A 84 -5.56 7.84 -6.60
N PHE A 85 -6.63 7.06 -6.54
CA PHE A 85 -7.50 6.83 -7.71
C PHE A 85 -8.71 7.76 -7.78
N ILE A 86 -9.21 8.30 -6.65
CA ILE A 86 -10.37 9.21 -6.65
C ILE A 86 -9.95 10.66 -6.89
N LYS A 87 -8.75 11.07 -6.45
CA LYS A 87 -8.28 12.45 -6.66
C LYS A 87 -8.12 12.79 -8.15
N ASP A 88 -7.80 11.80 -8.98
CA ASP A 88 -7.67 11.97 -10.43
C ASP A 88 -9.02 11.84 -11.18
N ALA A 89 -10.01 11.15 -10.60
CA ALA A 89 -11.34 11.02 -11.20
C ALA A 89 -12.14 12.34 -11.19
N VAL A 90 -11.83 13.27 -10.28
CA VAL A 90 -12.51 14.58 -10.19
C VAL A 90 -11.88 15.62 -11.13
N SER A 91 -10.61 15.48 -11.50
CA SER A 91 -9.95 16.40 -12.45
C SER A 91 -10.37 16.22 -13.91
N ASP A 92 -10.96 15.08 -14.27
CA ASP A 92 -11.42 14.80 -15.65
C ASP A 92 -12.85 15.28 -15.93
N ASN A 93 -13.60 15.75 -14.91
CA ASN A 93 -15.01 16.15 -15.07
C ASN A 93 -15.22 17.68 -15.22
N THR A 94 -14.15 18.45 -15.45
CA THR A 94 -14.21 19.92 -15.66
C THR A 94 -14.00 20.39 -17.10
N LEU A 95 -14.13 19.51 -18.10
CA LEU A 95 -14.15 19.93 -19.51
C LEU A 95 -15.39 19.36 -20.21
N THR A 96 -16.45 20.16 -20.28
CA THR A 96 -17.28 20.44 -21.47
C THR A 96 -18.48 21.32 -21.06
N GLU A 97 -18.33 22.63 -21.26
CA GLU A 97 -19.45 23.53 -21.61
C GLU A 97 -19.87 23.30 -23.07
#